data_AF-A0A7G8HDA8-F1
#
_entry.id   AF-A0A7G8HDA8-F1
#
_cell.length_a   1.000
_cell.length_b   1.000
_cell.length_c   1.000
_cell.angle_alpha   90.00
_cell.angle_beta   90.00
_cell.angle_gamma   90.00
#
_symmetry.space_group_name_H-M   'P 1'
#
loop_
_entity.id
_entity.type
_entity.pdbx_description
1 polymer ?
#
loop_
_entity_poly.entity_id
_entity_poly.type
_entity_poly.pdbx_seq_one_letter_code
_entity_poly.pdbx_strand_id
1 'polypeptide(L)' 'MTTTQLTKPRPAEDTLIDALRGCQNVRELKALERRLASTTDAPPLFTWICDLLVARRISRGLAARLLFELHDGVST' A
#
# COMPACT_ATOMS: atom_id res chain seq x y z
N MET A 1 27.71 -15.51 1.41
CA MET A 1 27.55 -14.09 1.06
C MET A 1 26.18 -13.92 0.45
N THR A 2 25.21 -13.46 1.24
CA THR A 2 23.80 -13.42 0.85
C THR A 2 23.59 -12.20 -0.04
N THR A 3 23.44 -12.46 -1.34
CA THR A 3 23.20 -11.45 -2.37
C THR A 3 21.97 -10.62 -2.01
N THR A 4 22.18 -9.38 -1.58
CA THR A 4 21.16 -8.34 -1.54
C THR A 4 20.77 -8.07 -2.99
N GLN A 5 19.84 -8.85 -3.55
CA GLN A 5 19.22 -8.50 -4.81
C GLN A 5 18.47 -7.19 -4.58
N LEU A 6 19.08 -6.09 -5.04
CA LEU A 6 18.38 -4.87 -5.39
C LEU A 6 17.35 -5.24 -6.46
N THR A 7 16.19 -5.75 -6.04
CA THR A 7 14.99 -5.68 -6.85
C THR A 7 14.73 -4.19 -7.03
N LYS A 8 15.05 -3.68 -8.23
CA LYS A 8 14.47 -2.42 -8.70
C LYS A 8 12.97 -2.52 -8.39
N PRO A 9 12.39 -1.56 -7.67
CA PRO A 9 10.94 -1.54 -7.51
C PRO A 9 10.36 -1.64 -8.92
N ARG A 10 9.50 -2.64 -9.15
CA ARG A 10 8.85 -2.78 -10.46
C ARG A 10 8.11 -1.45 -10.67
N PRO A 11 8.06 -0.89 -11.89
CA PRO A 11 7.40 0.40 -12.12
C PRO A 11 5.95 0.47 -11.59
N ALA A 12 5.28 -0.67 -11.42
CA ALA A 12 3.99 -0.79 -10.74
C ALA A 12 4.02 -0.54 -9.22
N GLU A 13 5.10 -0.88 -8.52
CA GLU A 13 5.28 -0.65 -7.08
C GLU A 13 5.46 0.83 -6.78
N ASP A 14 6.36 1.54 -7.47
CA ASP A 14 6.53 2.99 -7.29
C ASP A 14 5.23 3.74 -7.62
N THR A 15 4.54 3.34 -8.69
CA THR A 15 3.22 3.90 -9.05
C THR A 15 2.21 3.71 -7.91
N LEU A 16 2.24 2.56 -7.24
CA LEU A 16 1.35 2.28 -6.12
C LEU A 16 1.76 3.05 -4.86
N ILE A 17 3.05 3.21 -4.59
CA ILE A 17 3.55 4.06 -3.50
C ILE A 17 3.11 5.51 -3.72
N ASP A 18 3.22 6.03 -4.93
CA ASP A 18 2.76 7.38 -5.26
C ASP A 18 1.24 7.51 -5.14
N ALA A 19 0.48 6.50 -5.57
CA ALA A 19 -0.96 6.46 -5.36
C ALA A 19 -1.33 6.46 -3.86
N LEU A 20 -0.64 5.68 -3.04
CA LEU A 20 -0.82 5.65 -1.58
C LEU A 20 -0.46 6.98 -0.92
N ARG A 21 0.61 7.64 -1.38
CA ARG A 21 0.99 8.98 -0.91
C ARG A 21 -0.04 10.04 -1.31
N GLY A 22 -0.66 9.89 -2.48
CA GLY A 22 -1.74 10.74 -2.97
C GLY A 22 -3.10 10.51 -2.30
N CYS A 23 -3.31 9.36 -1.67
CA CYS A 23 -4.55 9.04 -0.97
C CYS A 23 -4.66 9.88 0.32
N GLN A 24 -5.49 10.92 0.27
CA GLN A 24 -5.74 11.79 1.43
C GLN A 24 -6.96 11.38 2.27
N ASN A 25 -7.82 10.48 1.76
CA ASN A 25 -9.06 10.09 2.41
C ASN A 25 -9.35 8.59 2.25
N VAL A 26 -10.06 7.97 3.21
CA VAL A 26 -10.60 6.59 3.12
C VAL A 26 -11.24 6.28 1.76
N ARG A 27 -11.97 7.23 1.15
CA ARG A 27 -12.67 7.01 -0.13
C ARG A 27 -11.71 6.69 -1.28
N GLU A 28 -10.61 7.43 -1.38
CA GLU A 28 -9.56 7.20 -2.38
C GLU A 28 -8.86 5.87 -2.11
N LEU A 29 -8.60 5.58 -0.83
CA LEU A 29 -7.97 4.33 -0.39
C LEU A 29 -8.83 3.10 -0.73
N LYS A 30 -10.14 3.15 -0.46
CA LYS A 30 -11.11 2.11 -0.84
C LYS A 30 -11.30 2.00 -2.35
N ALA A 31 -11.22 3.11 -3.08
CA ALA A 31 -11.26 3.08 -4.54
C ALA A 31 -10.01 2.39 -5.11
N LEU A 32 -8.85 2.65 -4.55
CA LEU A 32 -7.60 1.98 -4.89
C LEU A 32 -7.67 0.48 -4.57
N GLU A 33 -8.17 0.12 -3.38
CA GLU A 33 -8.38 -1.28 -2.97
C GLU A 33 -9.33 -2.01 -3.92
N ARG A 34 -10.48 -1.42 -4.27
CA ARG A 34 -11.41 -2.03 -5.24
C ARG A 34 -10.76 -2.21 -6.61
N ARG A 35 -9.98 -1.23 -7.09
CA ARG A 35 -9.27 -1.33 -8.37
C ARG A 35 -8.21 -2.43 -8.35
N LEU A 36 -7.51 -2.61 -7.21
CA LEU A 36 -6.58 -3.70 -7.01
C LEU A 36 -7.30 -5.05 -6.96
N ALA A 37 -8.40 -5.16 -6.21
CA ALA A 37 -9.22 -6.37 -6.13
C ALA A 37 -9.82 -6.76 -7.50
N SER A 38 -10.07 -5.78 -8.37
CA SER A 38 -10.52 -6.00 -9.75
C SER A 38 -9.39 -6.54 -10.66
N THR A 39 -8.14 -6.39 -10.25
CA THR A 39 -6.95 -6.71 -11.03
C THR A 39 -6.22 -7.89 -10.40
N THR A 40 -6.67 -9.12 -10.69
CA THR A 40 -5.95 -10.41 -10.50
C THR A 40 -5.25 -10.62 -9.15
N ASP A 41 -5.80 -11.52 -8.31
CA ASP A 41 -5.14 -12.16 -7.15
C ASP A 41 -4.25 -11.23 -6.30
N ALA A 42 -4.61 -9.95 -6.24
CA ALA A 42 -3.82 -8.95 -5.55
C ALA A 42 -4.04 -9.15 -4.04
N PRO A 43 -2.97 -9.23 -3.23
CA PRO A 43 -3.12 -9.28 -1.78
C PRO A 43 -3.90 -8.05 -1.32
N PRO A 44 -4.66 -8.17 -0.21
CA PRO A 44 -5.39 -7.03 0.33
C PRO A 44 -4.45 -5.87 0.59
N LEU A 45 -4.96 -4.64 0.42
CA LEU A 45 -4.17 -3.41 0.49
C LEU A 45 -3.40 -3.31 1.82
N PHE A 46 -3.99 -3.85 2.89
CA PHE A 46 -3.38 -4.03 4.20
C PHE A 46 -2.01 -4.74 4.14
N THR A 47 -1.94 -5.88 3.46
CA THR A 47 -0.71 -6.68 3.35
C THR A 47 0.35 -5.92 2.58
N TRP A 48 -0.03 -5.25 1.49
CA TRP A 48 0.87 -4.39 0.72
C TRP A 48 1.44 -3.23 1.54
N ILE A 49 0.61 -2.55 2.34
CA ILE A 49 1.08 -1.47 3.24
C ILE A 49 2.08 -2.03 4.25
N CYS A 50 1.81 -3.21 4.83
CA CYS A 50 2.73 -3.88 5.73
C CYS A 50 4.06 -4.24 5.04
N ASP A 51 4.02 -4.80 3.84
CA ASP A 51 5.21 -5.16 3.07
C ASP A 51 6.04 -3.93 2.70
N LEU A 52 5.40 -2.84 2.25
CA LEU A 52 6.05 -1.57 1.94
C LEU A 52 6.68 -0.93 3.18
N LEU A 53 6.05 -1.09 4.35
CA LEU A 53 6.59 -0.63 5.63
C LEU A 53 7.84 -1.43 6.02
N VAL A 54 7.80 -2.77 5.91
CA VAL A 54 8.93 -3.66 6.17
C VAL A 54 10.08 -3.38 5.21
N ALA A 55 9.77 -3.18 3.93
CA ALA A 55 10.72 -2.81 2.88
C ALA A 55 11.23 -1.37 2.99
N ARG A 56 10.76 -0.58 3.97
CA ARG A 56 11.11 0.84 4.20
C ARG A 56 10.86 1.74 2.98
N ARG A 57 9.88 1.38 2.14
CA ARG A 57 9.45 2.15 0.95
C ARG A 57 8.51 3.31 1.31
N ILE A 58 7.80 3.18 2.43
CA ILE A 58 6.92 4.22 2.99
C ILE A 58 7.33 4.58 4.41
N SER A 59 6.93 5.76 4.88
CA SER A 59 7.22 6.21 6.25
C SER A 59 6.26 5.52 7.24
N ARG A 60 6.73 5.34 8.48
CA ARG A 60 5.92 4.80 9.59
C ARG A 60 4.63 5.60 9.81
N GLY A 61 4.69 6.92 9.69
CA GLY A 61 3.52 7.79 9.83
C GLY A 61 2.51 7.60 8.70
N LEU A 62 2.98 7.46 7.45
CA LEU A 62 2.11 7.18 6.31
C LEU A 62 1.44 5.80 6.46
N ALA A 63 2.22 4.78 6.82
CA ALA A 63 1.68 3.44 7.06
C ALA A 63 0.63 3.44 8.17
N ALA A 64 0.93 4.07 9.31
CA ALA A 64 -0.01 4.15 10.43
C ALA A 64 -1.32 4.85 10.04
N ARG A 65 -1.24 5.96 9.30
CA ARG A 65 -2.42 6.66 8.79
C ARG A 65 -3.23 5.78 7.83
N LEU A 66 -2.59 5.15 6.85
CA LEU A 66 -3.27 4.31 5.87
C LEU A 66 -3.92 3.10 6.53
N LEU A 67 -3.22 2.43 7.46
CA LEU A 67 -3.76 1.30 8.22
C LEU A 67 -4.93 1.71 9.12
N PHE A 68 -4.84 2.89 9.75
CA PHE A 68 -5.93 3.46 10.54
C PHE A 68 -7.15 3.74 9.67
N GLU A 69 -6.98 4.40 8.52
CA GLU A 69 -8.08 4.71 7.59
C GLU A 69 -8.72 3.44 7.00
N LEU A 70 -7.92 2.39 6.77
CA LEU A 70 -8.41 1.08 6.32
C LEU A 70 -9.26 0.39 7.41
N HIS A 71 -8.87 0.55 8.67
CA HIS A 71 -9.53 -0.10 9.81
C HIS A 71 -10.75 0.68 10.31
N ASP A 72 -10.65 2.00 10.46
CA ASP A 72 -11.70 2.89 10.96
C ASP A 72 -12.79 3.13 9.91
N GLY A 73 -12.42 3.06 8.62
CA GLY A 73 -13.36 3.04 7.51
C GLY A 73 -14.34 1.86 7.52
N VAL A 74 -14.26 0.95 8.49
CA VAL A 74 -15.19 -0.16 8.74
C VAL A 74 -16.23 0.17 9.84
N SER A 75 -16.38 1.42 10.28
CA SER A 75 -17.52 1.82 11.13
C SER A 75 -18.69 2.37 10.31
N THR A 76 -19.50 1.46 9.76
CA THR A 76 -20.95 1.63 9.57
C THR A 76 -21.64 0.30 9.79
#